data_AF-A0A940QSK3-F1
#
_entry.id   AF-A0A940QSK3-F1
#
_cell.length_a   1.000
_cell.length_b   1.000
_cell.length_c   1.000
_cell.angle_alpha   90.00
_cell.angle_beta   90.00
_cell.angle_gamma   90.00
#
_symmetry.space_group_name_H-M   'P 1'
#
loop_
_entity.id
_entity.type
_entity.pdbx_description
1 polymer ?
#
loop_
_entity_poly.entity_id
_entity_poly.type
_entity_poly.pdbx_seq_one_letter_code
_entity_poly.pdbx_strand_id
1 'polypeptide(L)'
;EPDTSYIIAVRTLGTYSKPYGTAASTFITTLSSGRGSGDLNGDGDVTVIDLLIMKRILLLNIKPDPVQNMNGDLNADGTINVFDMQRLSQYIVF
;
A
#
# COMPACT_ATOMS: atom_id res chain seq x y z
N GLU A 1 -9.06 1.43 -24.62
CA GLU A 1 -8.06 0.88 -23.68
C GLU A 1 -8.64 1.01 -22.29
N PRO A 2 -8.46 0.05 -21.36
CA PRO A 2 -9.05 0.18 -20.04
C PRO A 2 -8.40 1.40 -19.36
N ASP A 3 -9.23 2.27 -18.80
CA ASP A 3 -8.82 3.47 -18.05
C ASP A 3 -7.91 3.08 -16.89
N THR A 4 -6.60 2.99 -17.15
CA THR A 4 -5.62 2.69 -16.13
C THR A 4 -5.33 3.99 -15.41
N SER A 5 -6.06 4.23 -14.33
CA SER A 5 -5.75 5.33 -13.42
C SER A 5 -4.39 5.06 -12.77
N TYR A 6 -3.53 6.05 -12.61
CA TYR A 6 -2.29 5.88 -11.85
C TYR A 6 -2.41 6.71 -10.58
N ILE A 7 -2.05 6.12 -9.43
CA ILE A 7 -1.93 6.87 -8.19
C ILE A 7 -0.47 7.34 -8.12
N ILE A 8 -0.29 8.65 -8.00
CA ILE A 8 1.02 9.26 -7.88
C ILE A 8 1.30 9.46 -6.39
N ALA A 9 2.21 8.65 -5.83
CA ALA A 9 2.79 8.95 -4.54
C ALA A 9 3.95 9.92 -4.74
N VAL A 10 3.81 11.16 -4.25
CA VAL A 10 4.86 12.17 -4.28
C VAL A 10 5.49 12.26 -2.89
N ARG A 11 6.77 11.89 -2.76
CA ARG A 11 7.53 12.14 -1.54
C ARG A 11 8.60 13.19 -1.79
N THR A 12 8.43 14.34 -1.14
CA THR A 12 9.48 15.37 -1.08
C THR A 12 10.35 15.09 0.14
N LEU A 13 11.64 14.81 -0.09
CA LEU A 13 12.60 14.76 1.00
C LEU A 13 12.94 16.19 1.45
N GLY A 14 12.89 16.40 2.76
CA GLY A 14 13.15 17.69 3.40
C GLY A 14 14.45 18.33 2.93
N THR A 15 14.40 19.65 2.81
CA THR A 15 15.41 20.48 2.16
C THR A 15 16.56 20.83 3.09
N TYR A 16 17.78 20.86 2.57
CA TYR A 16 18.88 21.61 3.19
C TYR A 16 18.88 23.04 2.63
N SER A 17 18.55 24.02 3.47
CA SER A 17 18.62 25.44 3.09
C SER A 17 20.08 25.89 3.01
N LYS A 18 20.57 26.22 1.81
CA LYS A 18 21.86 26.90 1.63
C LYS A 18 21.61 28.37 1.26
N PRO A 19 22.56 29.28 1.53
CA PRO A 19 22.41 30.72 1.22
C PRO A 19 22.21 31.03 -0.27
N TYR A 20 22.44 30.07 -1.18
CA TYR A 20 22.27 30.22 -2.62
C TYR A 20 21.12 29.38 -3.22
N GLY A 21 20.29 28.74 -2.38
CA GLY A 21 19.11 28.01 -2.84
C GLY A 21 18.77 26.76 -2.03
N THR A 22 17.58 26.24 -2.31
CA THR A 22 16.98 25.06 -1.67
C THR A 22 17.12 23.86 -2.59
N ALA A 23 17.81 22.81 -2.17
CA ALA A 23 17.81 21.54 -2.88
C ALA A 23 16.64 20.68 -2.38
N ALA A 24 15.64 20.45 -3.23
CA ALA A 24 14.55 19.51 -2.99
C ALA A 24 14.70 18.31 -3.93
N SER A 25 14.52 17.11 -3.40
CA SER A 25 14.44 15.87 -4.19
C SER A 25 13.03 15.31 -4.07
N THR A 26 12.40 15.10 -5.22
CA THR A 26 11.07 14.51 -5.32
C THR A 26 11.21 13.10 -5.90
N PHE A 27 10.72 12.12 -5.16
CA PHE A 27 10.56 10.76 -5.67
C PHE A 27 9.13 10.62 -6.16
N ILE A 28 8.98 10.33 -7.45
CA ILE A 28 7.69 10.00 -8.08
C ILE A 28 7.67 8.49 -8.26
N THR A 29 6.78 7.82 -7.54
CA THR A 29 6.49 6.41 -7.77
C THR A 29 5.13 6.31 -8.45
N THR A 30 5.14 5.88 -9.71
CA THR A 30 3.92 5.55 -10.44
C THR A 30 3.52 4.14 -10.06
N LEU A 31 2.52 4.02 -9.20
CA LEU A 31 1.92 2.72 -8.88
C LEU A 31 0.84 2.44 -9.92
N SER A 32 0.90 1.25 -10.53
CA SER A 32 -0.26 0.68 -11.23
C SER A 32 -1.42 0.67 -10.26
N SER A 33 -2.60 1.20 -10.65
CA SER A 33 -3.82 1.05 -9.85
C SER A 33 -4.35 -0.38 -9.92
N GLY A 34 -3.50 -1.36 -9.59
CA GLY A 34 -3.92 -2.72 -9.26
C GLY A 34 -4.87 -2.65 -8.06
N ARG A 35 -6.13 -2.32 -8.38
CA ARG A 35 -7.27 -2.13 -7.49
C ARG A 35 -7.78 -3.53 -7.12
N GLY A 36 -6.99 -4.26 -6.35
CA GLY A 36 -7.49 -5.39 -5.58
C GLY A 36 -7.50 -4.97 -4.12
N SER A 37 -8.65 -4.53 -3.61
CA SER A 37 -8.80 -4.42 -2.15
C SER A 37 -8.50 -5.81 -1.58
N GLY A 38 -7.43 -5.95 -0.82
CA GLY A 38 -6.94 -7.23 -0.31
C GLY A 38 -5.80 -7.89 -1.09
N ASP A 39 -5.37 -7.36 -2.23
CA ASP A 39 -4.20 -7.84 -2.98
C ASP A 39 -2.92 -7.19 -2.43
N LEU A 40 -2.25 -7.88 -1.52
CA LEU A 40 -1.12 -7.39 -0.73
C LEU A 40 0.24 -7.69 -1.37
N ASN A 41 0.29 -8.60 -2.36
CA ASN A 41 1.51 -8.89 -3.14
C ASN A 41 1.49 -8.27 -4.55
N GLY A 42 0.36 -7.72 -4.99
CA GLY A 42 0.19 -7.06 -6.29
C GLY A 42 0.15 -8.04 -7.47
N ASP A 43 -0.20 -9.32 -7.24
CA ASP A 43 -0.25 -10.33 -8.30
C ASP A 43 -1.58 -10.38 -9.07
N GLY A 44 -2.57 -9.62 -8.60
CA GLY A 44 -3.89 -9.48 -9.22
C GLY A 44 -4.97 -10.40 -8.65
N ASP A 45 -4.61 -11.36 -7.80
CA ASP A 45 -5.54 -12.27 -7.14
C ASP A 45 -5.59 -12.00 -5.62
N VAL A 46 -6.75 -12.18 -5.00
CA VAL A 46 -6.90 -12.09 -3.53
C VAL A 46 -6.98 -13.50 -2.97
N THR A 47 -5.88 -13.97 -2.39
CA THR A 47 -5.70 -15.36 -1.97
C THR A 47 -5.21 -15.47 -0.53
N VAL A 48 -4.96 -16.71 -0.09
CA VAL A 48 -4.34 -16.99 1.22
C VAL A 48 -2.93 -16.40 1.36
N ILE A 49 -2.25 -16.10 0.25
CA ILE A 49 -0.93 -15.47 0.27
C ILE A 49 -1.03 -14.04 0.81
N ASP A 50 -2.06 -13.30 0.42
CA ASP A 50 -2.34 -11.96 0.93
C ASP A 50 -2.64 -11.97 2.42
N LEU A 51 -3.43 -12.94 2.87
CA LEU A 51 -3.71 -13.14 4.30
C LEU A 51 -2.42 -13.43 5.09
N LEU A 52 -1.47 -14.18 4.52
CA LEU A 52 -0.18 -14.43 5.15
C LEU A 52 0.67 -13.15 5.24
N ILE A 53 0.64 -12.31 4.21
CA ILE A 53 1.34 -11.01 4.21
C ILE A 53 0.77 -10.09 5.30
N MET A 54 -0.56 -9.98 5.38
CA MET A 54 -1.22 -9.19 6.42
C MET A 54 -0.86 -9.67 7.83
N LYS A 55 -0.85 -10.99 8.06
CA LYS A 55 -0.38 -11.56 9.35
C LYS A 55 1.06 -11.18 9.67
N ARG A 56 1.96 -11.14 8.68
CA ARG A 56 3.35 -10.73 8.90
C ARG A 56 3.45 -9.25 9.25
N ILE A 57 2.68 -8.38 8.59
CA ILE A 57 2.61 -6.95 8.94
C ILE A 57 2.16 -6.79 10.40
N LEU A 58 1.06 -7.44 10.78
CA LEU A 58 0.47 -7.29 12.13
C LEU A 58 1.30 -7.95 13.24
N LEU A 59 1.80 -9.16 13.03
CA LEU A 59 2.44 -9.95 14.09
C LEU A 59 3.93 -9.72 14.21
N LEU A 60 4.61 -9.39 13.10
CA LEU A 60 6.06 -9.14 13.08
C LEU A 60 6.40 -7.65 13.06
N ASN A 61 5.39 -6.78 13.17
CA ASN A 61 5.52 -5.33 13.11
C ASN A 61 6.33 -4.86 11.89
N ILE A 62 6.14 -5.54 10.75
CA ILE A 62 6.79 -5.19 9.50
C ILE A 62 6.10 -3.94 8.96
N LYS A 63 6.90 -2.92 8.64
CA LYS A 63 6.39 -1.73 8.00
C LYS A 63 5.83 -2.10 6.62
N PRO A 64 4.53 -1.88 6.35
CA PRO A 64 3.96 -2.16 5.04
C PRO A 64 4.57 -1.24 3.99
N ASP A 65 4.76 -1.79 2.79
CA ASP A 65 5.09 -0.98 1.62
C ASP A 65 3.87 -0.18 1.12
N PRO A 66 4.02 0.75 0.17
CA PRO A 66 2.91 1.56 -0.31
C PRO A 66 1.73 0.77 -0.90
N VAL A 67 1.98 -0.38 -1.56
CA VAL A 67 0.93 -1.24 -2.11
C VAL A 67 0.18 -1.90 -0.96
N GLN A 68 0.91 -2.46 -0.01
CA GLN A 68 0.32 -3.10 1.17
C GLN A 68 -0.48 -2.11 2.02
N ASN A 69 0.00 -0.88 2.16
CA ASN A 69 -0.68 0.15 2.93
C ASN A 69 -1.98 0.62 2.26
N MET A 70 -2.02 0.61 0.92
CA MET A 70 -3.20 1.00 0.15
C MET A 70 -4.23 -0.13 0.05
N ASN A 71 -3.77 -1.35 -0.19
CA ASN A 71 -4.65 -2.49 -0.42
C ASN A 71 -5.05 -3.22 0.87
N GLY A 72 -4.31 -3.00 1.97
CA GLY A 72 -4.52 -3.66 3.26
C GLY A 72 -5.46 -2.94 4.23
N ASP A 73 -5.81 -1.67 3.99
CA ASP A 73 -6.84 -0.95 4.77
C ASP A 73 -8.22 -1.21 4.14
N LEU A 74 -8.85 -2.30 4.55
CA LEU A 74 -10.07 -2.84 3.93
C LEU A 74 -11.34 -2.22 4.48
N ASN A 75 -11.28 -1.58 5.64
CA ASN A 75 -12.38 -0.82 6.22
C ASN A 75 -12.26 0.70 6.02
N ALA A 76 -11.15 1.17 5.44
CA ALA A 76 -10.84 2.57 5.15
C ALA A 76 -10.81 3.46 6.40
N ASP A 77 -10.38 2.92 7.55
CA ASP A 77 -10.24 3.66 8.82
C ASP A 77 -8.88 4.36 8.96
N GLY A 78 -7.98 4.15 7.99
CA GLY A 78 -6.64 4.73 7.93
C GLY A 78 -5.58 3.94 8.70
N THR A 79 -5.93 2.78 9.28
CA THR A 79 -5.02 1.95 10.08
C THR A 79 -5.18 0.47 9.75
N ILE A 80 -4.13 -0.14 9.20
CA ILE A 80 -4.09 -1.60 9.02
C ILE A 80 -4.05 -2.30 10.37
N ASN A 81 -5.09 -3.06 10.68
CA ASN A 81 -5.23 -3.78 11.94
C ASN A 81 -5.98 -5.13 11.80
N VAL A 82 -6.35 -5.73 12.93
CA VAL A 82 -7.03 -7.04 12.97
C VAL A 82 -8.40 -7.04 12.27
N PHE A 83 -9.09 -5.89 12.20
CA PHE A 83 -10.37 -5.79 11.52
C PHE A 83 -10.23 -5.94 10.00
N ASP A 84 -9.14 -5.45 9.41
CA ASP A 84 -8.81 -5.70 8.02
C ASP A 84 -8.52 -7.17 7.77
N MET A 85 -7.75 -7.81 8.66
CA MET A 85 -7.46 -9.25 8.53
C MET A 85 -8.73 -10.10 8.57
N GLN A 86 -9.69 -9.76 9.43
CA GLN A 86 -10.99 -10.42 9.45
C GLN A 86 -11.72 -10.22 8.12
N ARG A 87 -11.71 -9.02 7.56
CA ARG A 87 -12.37 -8.69 6.29
C ARG A 87 -11.72 -9.39 5.10
N LEU A 88 -10.39 -9.44 5.06
CA LEU A 88 -9.61 -10.16 4.06
C LEU A 88 -9.97 -11.65 4.03
N SER A 89 -10.11 -12.26 5.21
CA SER A 89 -10.48 -13.68 5.31
C SER A 89 -11.87 -14.00 4.73
N GLN A 90 -12.75 -13.01 4.61
CA GLN A 90 -14.08 -13.17 4.00
C GLN A 90 -14.04 -13.09 2.47
N TYR A 91 -13.03 -12.44 1.89
CA TYR A 91 -12.85 -12.36 0.44
C TYR A 91 -12.26 -13.65 -0.15
N ILE A 92 -11.51 -14.39 0.66
CA ILE A 92 -10.88 -15.63 0.23
C ILE A 92 -11.93 -16.75 0.24
N VAL A 93 -12.39 -17.12 -0.95
CA VAL A 93 -13.27 -18.28 -1.16
C VAL A 93 -12.39 -19.51 -1.45
N PHE A 94 -12.66 -20.62 -0.75
CA PHE A 94 -11.97 -21.89 -0.91
C PHE A 94 -12.53 -22.72 -2.07
#